data_AF-A0A2D7ZL09-F1
#
_entry.id   AF-A0A2D7ZL09-F1
#
_cell.length_a   1.000
_cell.length_b   1.000
_cell.length_c   1.000
_cell.angle_alpha   90.00
_cell.angle_beta   90.00
_cell.angle_gamma   90.00
#
_symmetry.space_group_name_H-M   'P 1'
#
loop_
_entity.id
_entity.type
_entity.pdbx_description
1 polymer ?
#
loop_
_entity_poly.entity_id
_entity_poly.type
_entity_poly.pdbx_seq_one_letter_code
_entity_poly.pdbx_strand_id
1 'polypeptide(L)'
;MLPLRKAPTARRATLLSFTLLALAACSPSQTAEVEETARIGPELVLPVDCVLGQTCEIQNYVDRDPGAGAQDYFCDSRSYQDHNGVDFRIPDLAAQRAGVAVLAAAPGVVSRLRDGVADVSVKTIGLAAVDGTECGNGVVVDHGDGWETQYCHLARGSLVVDQGETVAAGQPLAQIGLSGQTEYPHLHFTVRKDGVIVDPFAPGADASLCEARGALWSQAAGDRMVYRRGAVLNTGFASGAVSMEAVEEAAIAPAARSAPALVAYVRAIGLEAGDVQHLKVTGPDGAVVAETRIDPLDRAKAQYLLYAGRRTPPKGWPPGTYRARYWVERGGREALSRGFNIRF
;
A
#
# COMPACT_ATOMS: atom_id res chain seq x y z
N MET A 1 -107.98 -6.04 25.45
CA MET A 1 -108.55 -4.70 25.13
C MET A 1 -107.87 -3.68 26.03
N LEU A 2 -107.45 -2.55 25.46
CA LEU A 2 -106.67 -1.42 26.00
C LEU A 2 -107.10 -0.92 27.42
N PRO A 3 -106.31 -0.11 28.18
CA PRO A 3 -105.45 0.97 27.64
C PRO A 3 -104.13 1.36 28.36
N LEU A 4 -103.32 2.07 27.56
CA LEU A 4 -102.58 3.33 27.79
C LEU A 4 -101.42 3.47 28.79
N ARG A 5 -100.31 3.92 28.20
CA ARG A 5 -99.04 4.42 28.75
C ARG A 5 -99.21 5.67 29.62
N LYS A 6 -98.35 5.80 30.65
CA LYS A 6 -97.74 7.06 31.13
C LYS A 6 -96.38 6.74 31.77
N ALA A 7 -95.33 7.42 31.32
CA ALA A 7 -94.06 7.62 32.03
C ALA A 7 -94.20 8.89 32.92
N PRO A 8 -93.19 9.42 33.67
CA PRO A 8 -91.80 8.97 33.94
C PRO A 8 -91.40 9.11 35.45
N THR A 9 -90.16 8.78 35.83
CA THR A 9 -89.20 9.69 36.53
C THR A 9 -87.95 8.95 37.00
N ALA A 10 -86.85 9.71 36.96
CA ALA A 10 -85.46 9.31 37.07
C ALA A 10 -85.01 8.95 38.49
N ARG A 11 -84.08 7.98 38.60
CA ARG A 11 -83.07 7.95 39.66
C ARG A 11 -81.72 7.56 39.05
N ARG A 12 -80.74 8.43 39.25
CA ARG A 12 -79.32 8.23 38.93
C ARG A 12 -78.76 7.12 39.82
N ALA A 13 -78.15 6.11 39.22
CA ALA A 13 -77.30 5.14 39.89
C ALA A 13 -75.90 5.23 39.26
N THR A 14 -74.92 5.59 40.09
CA THR A 14 -73.51 5.72 39.74
C THR A 14 -72.91 4.32 39.59
N LEU A 15 -72.53 3.91 38.38
CA LEU A 15 -71.72 2.70 38.15
C LEU A 15 -70.23 3.03 38.32
N LEU A 16 -69.59 2.40 39.30
CA LEU A 16 -68.13 2.28 39.37
C LEU A 16 -67.66 1.38 38.22
N SER A 17 -66.83 1.91 37.33
CA SER A 17 -66.13 1.14 36.31
C SER A 17 -64.80 0.66 36.88
N PHE A 18 -64.64 -0.64 37.07
CA PHE A 18 -63.37 -1.28 37.41
C PHE A 18 -62.47 -1.29 36.17
N THR A 19 -61.39 -0.51 36.19
CA THR A 19 -60.34 -0.59 35.17
C THR A 19 -59.43 -1.77 35.51
N LEU A 20 -59.43 -2.79 34.65
CA LEU A 20 -58.48 -3.91 34.71
C LEU A 20 -57.07 -3.37 34.39
N LEU A 21 -56.18 -3.33 35.38
CA LEU A 21 -54.77 -3.02 35.19
C LEU A 21 -54.06 -4.30 34.73
N ALA A 22 -53.71 -4.38 33.44
CA ALA A 22 -52.90 -5.47 32.92
C ALA A 22 -51.47 -5.36 33.46
N LEU A 23 -51.08 -6.28 34.35
CA LEU A 23 -49.70 -6.48 34.78
C LEU A 23 -48.91 -7.06 33.59
N ALA A 24 -48.16 -6.19 32.90
CA ALA A 24 -47.16 -6.62 31.92
C ALA A 24 -46.00 -7.30 32.68
N ALA A 25 -45.85 -8.60 32.48
CA ALA A 25 -44.68 -9.33 32.96
C ALA A 25 -43.45 -8.89 32.15
N CYS A 26 -42.51 -8.20 32.80
CA CYS A 26 -41.17 -7.98 32.25
C CYS A 26 -40.41 -9.30 32.23
N SER A 27 -40.27 -9.92 31.06
CA SER A 27 -39.24 -10.91 30.82
C SER A 27 -37.86 -10.22 30.80
N PRO A 28 -36.83 -10.77 31.46
CA PRO A 28 -35.48 -10.23 31.33
C PRO A 28 -35.04 -10.42 29.88
N SER A 29 -34.74 -9.31 29.21
CA SER A 29 -34.12 -9.30 27.89
C SER A 29 -32.77 -9.98 28.00
N GLN A 30 -32.64 -11.18 27.41
CA GLN A 30 -31.33 -11.78 27.15
C GLN A 30 -30.60 -10.85 26.18
N THR A 31 -29.67 -10.06 26.70
CA THR A 31 -28.62 -9.48 25.88
C THR A 31 -27.81 -10.65 25.34
N ALA A 32 -27.99 -10.96 24.06
CA ALA A 32 -27.08 -11.85 23.36
C ALA A 32 -25.69 -11.22 23.46
N GLU A 33 -24.81 -11.83 24.25
CA GLU A 33 -23.38 -11.56 24.17
C GLU A 33 -22.97 -11.89 22.74
N VAL A 34 -22.55 -10.87 22.00
CA VAL A 34 -21.88 -11.08 20.73
C VAL A 34 -20.56 -11.74 21.11
N GLU A 35 -20.42 -13.04 20.85
CA GLU A 35 -19.13 -13.71 20.86
C GLU A 35 -18.23 -12.94 19.89
N GLU A 36 -17.35 -12.11 20.45
CA GLU A 36 -16.24 -11.52 19.72
C GLU A 36 -15.39 -12.69 19.24
N THR A 37 -15.51 -13.05 17.96
CA THR A 37 -14.66 -14.06 17.34
C THR A 37 -13.22 -13.64 17.58
N ALA A 38 -12.52 -14.37 18.44
CA ALA A 38 -11.15 -14.06 18.82
C ALA A 38 -10.29 -13.91 17.55
N ARG A 39 -9.67 -12.72 17.39
CA ARG A 39 -8.79 -12.47 16.27
C ARG A 39 -7.57 -13.38 16.35
N ILE A 40 -7.10 -13.83 15.18
CA ILE A 40 -5.97 -14.76 15.06
C ILE A 40 -4.66 -14.12 15.54
N GLY A 41 -4.58 -12.78 15.57
CA GLY A 41 -3.40 -12.04 16.02
C GLY A 41 -3.68 -10.54 16.22
N PRO A 42 -2.63 -9.71 16.33
CA PRO A 42 -2.78 -8.26 16.50
C PRO A 42 -3.49 -7.62 15.29
N GLU A 43 -4.31 -6.60 15.55
CA GLU A 43 -4.87 -5.76 14.49
C GLU A 43 -3.81 -4.77 13.98
N LEU A 44 -3.43 -4.90 12.72
CA LEU A 44 -2.38 -4.10 12.09
C LEU A 44 -2.96 -2.87 11.37
N VAL A 45 -2.40 -1.69 11.61
CA VAL A 45 -2.59 -0.48 10.80
C VAL A 45 -1.45 -0.35 9.78
N LEU A 46 -1.61 0.55 8.80
CA LEU A 46 -0.58 0.78 7.79
C LEU A 46 0.74 1.22 8.46
N PRO A 47 1.88 0.53 8.24
CA PRO A 47 3.12 0.80 8.95
C PRO A 47 3.95 1.94 8.34
N VAL A 48 3.36 2.72 7.43
CA VAL A 48 4.03 3.81 6.73
C VAL A 48 3.09 5.00 6.59
N ASP A 49 3.59 6.20 6.88
CA ASP A 49 2.87 7.45 6.63
C ASP A 49 2.97 7.86 5.15
N CYS A 50 2.19 7.17 4.31
CA CYS A 50 2.13 7.43 2.88
C CYS A 50 0.75 7.15 2.30
N VAL A 51 0.52 7.65 1.09
CA VAL A 51 -0.70 7.42 0.32
C VAL A 51 -0.38 6.41 -0.78
N LEU A 52 -0.76 5.15 -0.56
CA LEU A 52 -0.60 4.06 -1.53
C LEU A 52 -1.22 4.44 -2.87
N GLY A 53 -0.49 4.28 -3.97
CA GLY A 53 -0.93 4.72 -5.30
C GLY A 53 -0.51 6.11 -5.71
N GLN A 54 0.09 6.88 -4.77
CA GLN A 54 0.44 8.28 -4.96
C GLN A 54 1.86 8.58 -4.48
N THR A 55 2.16 8.34 -3.19
CA THR A 55 3.46 8.66 -2.58
C THR A 55 4.27 7.42 -2.17
N CYS A 56 3.66 6.25 -2.25
CA CYS A 56 4.30 4.96 -2.04
C CYS A 56 3.53 3.86 -2.79
N GLU A 57 4.15 2.69 -2.92
CA GLU A 57 3.52 1.47 -3.42
C GLU A 57 4.00 0.27 -2.63
N ILE A 58 3.17 -0.78 -2.53
CA ILE A 58 3.70 -2.10 -2.15
C ILE A 58 4.51 -2.59 -3.36
N GLN A 59 5.77 -2.95 -3.18
CA GLN A 59 6.64 -3.45 -4.24
C GLN A 59 6.64 -4.97 -4.29
N ASN A 60 6.72 -5.63 -3.13
CA ASN A 60 6.72 -7.08 -2.99
C ASN A 60 5.84 -7.47 -1.79
N TYR A 61 5.18 -8.61 -1.89
CA TYR A 61 4.45 -9.29 -0.82
C TYR A 61 5.25 -10.50 -0.34
N VAL A 62 4.79 -11.14 0.74
CA VAL A 62 5.42 -12.36 1.25
C VAL A 62 5.37 -13.45 0.18
N ASP A 63 6.48 -14.14 -0.01
CA ASP A 63 6.54 -15.36 -0.79
C ASP A 63 5.88 -16.50 -0.03
N ARG A 64 4.84 -17.06 -0.63
CA ARG A 64 4.09 -18.19 -0.09
C ARG A 64 4.41 -19.49 -0.82
N ASP A 65 5.17 -19.44 -1.90
CA ASP A 65 5.56 -20.65 -2.64
C ASP A 65 6.72 -21.35 -1.89
N PRO A 66 6.54 -22.59 -1.40
CA PRO A 66 7.64 -23.34 -0.78
C PRO A 66 8.62 -23.93 -1.81
N GLY A 67 8.34 -23.80 -3.11
CA GLY A 67 9.18 -24.25 -4.21
C GLY A 67 10.30 -23.28 -4.59
N ALA A 68 10.81 -23.42 -5.81
CA ALA A 68 11.84 -22.54 -6.39
C ALA A 68 11.24 -21.38 -7.22
N GLY A 69 9.91 -21.27 -7.22
CA GLY A 69 9.18 -20.12 -7.74
C GLY A 69 8.87 -19.16 -6.60
N ALA A 70 8.28 -18.02 -6.93
CA ALA A 70 7.81 -17.08 -5.92
C ALA A 70 6.40 -16.64 -6.25
N GLN A 71 5.51 -16.69 -5.26
CA GLN A 71 4.11 -16.35 -5.43
C GLN A 71 3.61 -15.58 -4.22
N ASP A 72 2.92 -14.47 -4.47
CA ASP A 72 2.22 -13.75 -3.41
C ASP A 72 0.91 -14.45 -2.99
N TYR A 73 0.19 -13.86 -2.04
CA TYR A 73 -1.11 -14.37 -1.59
C TYR A 73 -2.22 -14.37 -2.64
N PHE A 74 -2.02 -13.78 -3.82
CA PHE A 74 -2.88 -13.87 -4.99
C PHE A 74 -2.35 -14.86 -6.05
N CYS A 75 -1.29 -15.61 -5.74
CA CYS A 75 -0.56 -16.47 -6.67
C CYS A 75 -0.01 -15.73 -7.88
N ASP A 76 0.38 -14.47 -7.67
CA ASP A 76 0.93 -13.60 -8.69
C ASP A 76 2.43 -13.36 -8.46
N SER A 77 3.06 -12.71 -9.43
CA SER A 77 4.50 -12.48 -9.50
C SER A 77 5.00 -11.27 -8.67
N ARG A 78 4.20 -10.78 -7.71
CA ARG A 78 4.58 -9.63 -6.86
C ARG A 78 5.35 -10.07 -5.62
N SER A 79 6.27 -11.00 -5.81
CA SER A 79 7.19 -11.50 -4.81
C SER A 79 8.48 -12.00 -5.49
N TYR A 80 9.45 -12.44 -4.70
CA TYR A 80 10.63 -13.15 -5.15
C TYR A 80 11.00 -14.22 -4.13
N GLN A 81 11.86 -15.17 -4.53
CA GLN A 81 12.18 -16.35 -3.74
C GLN A 81 12.58 -15.98 -2.31
N ASP A 82 11.94 -16.64 -1.34
CA ASP A 82 12.19 -16.51 0.09
C ASP A 82 11.90 -15.11 0.66
N HIS A 83 11.17 -14.26 -0.08
CA HIS A 83 10.79 -12.95 0.41
C HIS A 83 9.84 -13.07 1.61
N ASN A 84 10.27 -12.61 2.77
CA ASN A 84 9.63 -12.93 4.05
C ASN A 84 8.85 -11.77 4.67
N GLY A 85 8.54 -10.74 3.88
CA GLY A 85 7.86 -9.54 4.35
C GLY A 85 7.06 -8.83 3.26
N VAL A 86 6.61 -7.62 3.57
CA VAL A 86 5.93 -6.71 2.64
C VAL A 86 6.81 -5.49 2.46
N ASP A 87 7.14 -5.17 1.21
CA ASP A 87 7.99 -4.03 0.88
C ASP A 87 7.12 -2.81 0.53
N PHE A 88 7.11 -1.79 1.38
CA PHE A 88 6.47 -0.50 1.09
C PHE A 88 7.51 0.46 0.50
N ARG A 89 7.54 0.56 -0.82
CA ARG A 89 8.50 1.35 -1.59
C ARG A 89 8.03 2.79 -1.76
N ILE A 90 8.97 3.72 -1.56
CA ILE A 90 8.79 5.15 -1.89
C ILE A 90 9.46 5.45 -3.24
N PRO A 91 9.08 6.53 -3.94
CA PRO A 91 9.41 6.69 -5.36
C PRO A 91 10.88 6.95 -5.65
N ASP A 92 11.67 7.52 -4.74
CA ASP A 92 13.06 7.87 -4.99
C ASP A 92 13.76 8.35 -3.70
N LEU A 93 15.06 8.64 -3.81
CA LEU A 93 15.87 9.20 -2.73
C LEU A 93 15.49 10.64 -2.37
N ALA A 94 14.76 11.38 -3.21
CA ALA A 94 14.24 12.68 -2.77
C ALA A 94 13.10 12.50 -1.77
N ALA A 95 12.19 11.55 -1.99
CA ALA A 95 11.18 11.18 -1.00
C ALA A 95 11.82 10.65 0.29
N GLN A 96 12.88 9.84 0.19
CA GLN A 96 13.63 9.36 1.35
C GLN A 96 14.23 10.52 2.16
N ARG A 97 14.92 11.46 1.49
CA ARG A 97 15.50 12.66 2.14
C ARG A 97 14.45 13.60 2.73
N ALA A 98 13.25 13.64 2.17
CA ALA A 98 12.14 14.42 2.71
C ALA A 98 11.59 13.81 4.02
N GLY A 99 11.89 12.54 4.29
CA GLY A 99 11.45 11.80 5.46
C GLY A 99 10.05 11.22 5.28
N VAL A 100 9.96 9.89 5.21
CA VAL A 100 8.67 9.17 5.22
C VAL A 100 8.62 8.35 6.50
N ALA A 101 7.68 8.67 7.38
CA ALA A 101 7.62 8.04 8.71
C ALA A 101 7.23 6.56 8.60
N VAL A 102 7.93 5.74 9.36
CA VAL A 102 7.56 4.35 9.66
C VAL A 102 6.82 4.34 10.98
N LEU A 103 5.65 3.70 11.00
CA LEU A 103 4.72 3.71 12.11
C LEU A 103 4.59 2.30 12.70
N ALA A 104 4.41 2.20 14.02
CA ALA A 104 4.07 0.95 14.67
C ALA A 104 2.74 0.43 14.12
N ALA A 105 2.75 -0.76 13.54
CA ALA A 105 1.56 -1.38 12.96
C ALA A 105 0.53 -1.78 14.02
N ALA A 106 0.95 -2.08 15.24
CA ALA A 106 0.08 -2.43 16.36
C ALA A 106 0.71 -1.99 17.69
N PRO A 107 -0.05 -1.88 18.79
CA PRO A 107 0.52 -1.58 20.09
C PRO A 107 1.44 -2.70 20.56
N GLY A 108 2.49 -2.38 21.32
CA GLY A 108 3.43 -3.38 21.81
C GLY A 108 4.62 -2.76 22.51
N VAL A 109 5.66 -3.57 22.75
CA VAL A 109 6.91 -3.14 23.38
C VAL A 109 8.04 -3.27 22.36
N VAL A 110 8.87 -2.23 22.22
CA VAL A 110 10.08 -2.29 21.39
C VAL A 110 11.05 -3.29 22.01
N SER A 111 11.17 -4.49 21.44
CA SER A 111 11.97 -5.56 22.00
C SER A 111 13.43 -5.50 21.54
N ARG A 112 13.66 -5.06 20.30
CA ARG A 112 14.98 -4.95 19.68
C ARG A 112 15.04 -3.74 18.75
N LEU A 113 16.22 -3.14 18.66
CA LEU A 113 16.51 -2.10 17.66
C LEU A 113 17.95 -2.20 17.17
N ARG A 114 18.21 -1.64 15.99
CA ARG A 114 19.55 -1.38 15.46
C ARG A 114 19.56 -0.02 14.77
N ASP A 115 20.62 0.74 14.98
CA ASP A 115 20.91 1.95 14.22
C ASP A 115 22.43 2.04 13.89
N GLY A 116 22.79 2.97 13.01
CA GLY A 116 24.17 3.28 12.62
C GLY A 116 24.61 2.70 11.26
N VAL A 117 23.84 1.78 10.66
CA VAL A 117 24.10 1.25 9.32
C VAL A 117 23.85 2.34 8.28
N ALA A 118 24.78 2.52 7.35
CA ALA A 118 24.69 3.58 6.35
C ALA A 118 23.52 3.34 5.36
N ASP A 119 22.87 4.43 4.96
CA ASP A 119 21.89 4.42 3.86
C ASP A 119 22.63 4.35 2.52
N VAL A 120 22.87 3.13 2.03
CA VAL A 120 23.58 2.88 0.78
C VAL A 120 23.09 1.58 0.15
N SER A 121 22.79 1.65 -1.15
CA SER A 121 22.31 0.50 -1.91
C SER A 121 23.37 -0.61 -1.98
N VAL A 122 22.95 -1.87 -1.82
CA VAL A 122 23.84 -3.03 -2.03
C VAL A 122 24.34 -3.15 -3.47
N LYS A 123 23.71 -2.47 -4.43
CA LYS A 123 24.26 -2.34 -5.79
C LYS A 123 25.58 -1.58 -5.83
N THR A 124 25.81 -0.71 -4.85
CA THR A 124 27.03 0.10 -4.73
C THR A 124 28.09 -0.59 -3.90
N ILE A 125 27.72 -1.16 -2.74
CA ILE A 125 28.68 -1.71 -1.77
C ILE A 125 28.82 -3.24 -1.83
N GLY A 126 27.93 -3.93 -2.54
CA GLY A 126 27.87 -5.39 -2.62
C GLY A 126 27.19 -6.03 -1.41
N LEU A 127 26.66 -7.25 -1.59
CA LEU A 127 25.94 -8.00 -0.55
C LEU A 127 26.83 -8.34 0.66
N ALA A 128 28.11 -8.66 0.43
CA ALA A 128 29.04 -9.03 1.51
C ALA A 128 29.29 -7.89 2.52
N ALA A 129 29.05 -6.64 2.13
CA ALA A 129 29.26 -5.48 3.00
C ALA A 129 28.16 -5.32 4.08
N VAL A 130 27.06 -6.08 3.98
CA VAL A 130 25.93 -6.02 4.92
C VAL A 130 25.68 -7.33 5.66
N ASP A 131 26.60 -8.30 5.59
CA ASP A 131 26.52 -9.58 6.30
C ASP A 131 26.32 -9.37 7.82
N GLY A 132 25.31 -10.02 8.40
CA GLY A 132 24.87 -9.85 9.79
C GLY A 132 24.08 -8.56 10.08
N THR A 133 23.86 -7.72 9.05
CA THR A 133 23.09 -6.48 9.11
C THR A 133 22.12 -6.35 7.94
N GLU A 134 21.57 -7.47 7.46
CA GLU A 134 20.70 -7.55 6.29
C GLU A 134 19.45 -6.69 6.47
N CYS A 135 18.87 -6.68 7.68
CA CYS A 135 17.75 -5.78 8.03
C CYS A 135 18.15 -4.30 8.07
N GLY A 136 19.45 -3.97 8.11
CA GLY A 136 19.95 -2.62 8.28
C GLY A 136 19.62 -2.05 9.65
N ASN A 137 19.32 -0.75 9.69
CA ASN A 137 18.67 -0.14 10.84
C ASN A 137 17.24 -0.66 10.91
N GLY A 138 16.78 -0.99 12.12
CA GLY A 138 15.51 -1.66 12.26
C GLY A 138 14.95 -1.62 13.68
N VAL A 139 13.66 -1.89 13.78
CA VAL A 139 12.92 -2.00 15.03
C VAL A 139 12.17 -3.33 15.02
N VAL A 140 12.06 -3.97 16.18
CA VAL A 140 11.14 -5.09 16.41
C VAL A 140 10.21 -4.69 17.55
N VAL A 141 8.90 -4.83 17.32
CA VAL A 141 7.87 -4.62 18.33
C VAL A 141 7.27 -5.98 18.68
N ASP A 142 7.33 -6.33 19.96
CA ASP A 142 6.66 -7.49 20.55
C ASP A 142 5.23 -7.10 20.95
N HIS A 143 4.26 -7.86 20.47
CA HIS A 143 2.83 -7.64 20.70
C HIS A 143 2.24 -8.57 21.77
N GLY A 144 3.07 -9.43 22.38
CA GLY A 144 2.61 -10.48 23.29
C GLY A 144 2.21 -11.75 22.55
N ASP A 145 2.06 -12.84 23.32
CA ASP A 145 1.65 -14.16 22.82
C ASP A 145 2.50 -14.67 21.63
N GLY A 146 3.77 -14.27 21.57
CA GLY A 146 4.72 -14.65 20.52
C GLY A 146 4.51 -13.94 19.18
N TRP A 147 3.66 -12.92 19.11
CA TRP A 147 3.49 -12.06 17.93
C TRP A 147 4.54 -10.96 17.90
N GLU A 148 5.23 -10.81 16.78
CA GLU A 148 6.23 -9.76 16.57
C GLU A 148 6.02 -9.09 15.20
N THR A 149 6.27 -7.77 15.13
CA THR A 149 6.47 -7.07 13.86
C THR A 149 7.90 -6.54 13.78
N GLN A 150 8.53 -6.68 12.61
CA GLN A 150 9.88 -6.18 12.33
C GLN A 150 9.84 -5.16 11.20
N TYR A 151 10.56 -4.06 11.38
CA TYR A 151 10.66 -2.92 10.48
C TYR A 151 12.12 -2.77 10.08
N CYS A 152 12.47 -3.05 8.82
CA CYS A 152 13.84 -3.03 8.31
C CYS A 152 14.08 -1.89 7.31
N HIS A 153 15.36 -1.68 7.00
CA HIS A 153 15.87 -0.68 6.06
C HIS A 153 15.56 0.77 6.47
N LEU A 154 15.54 1.03 7.77
CA LEU A 154 15.25 2.36 8.32
C LEU A 154 16.42 3.33 8.05
N ALA A 155 16.12 4.63 7.97
CA ALA A 155 17.13 5.66 7.74
C ALA A 155 18.06 5.77 8.94
N ARG A 156 19.37 5.93 8.67
CA ARG A 156 20.38 6.03 9.73
C ARG A 156 20.13 7.24 10.61
N GLY A 157 20.07 7.03 11.93
CA GLY A 157 19.84 8.11 12.89
C GLY A 157 18.39 8.61 12.94
N SER A 158 17.44 7.86 12.37
CA SER A 158 16.03 8.28 12.31
C SER A 158 15.14 7.68 13.40
N LEU A 159 15.65 6.74 14.21
CA LEU A 159 14.87 6.10 15.28
C LEU A 159 14.45 7.16 16.31
N VAL A 160 13.18 7.12 16.70
CA VAL A 160 12.58 8.03 17.71
C VAL A 160 12.00 7.28 18.91
N VAL A 161 12.38 6.01 19.08
CA VAL A 161 11.96 5.13 20.17
C VAL A 161 13.15 4.41 20.79
N ASP A 162 13.00 4.02 22.06
CA ASP A 162 14.01 3.28 22.80
C ASP A 162 13.63 1.81 23.02
N GLN A 163 14.63 0.95 23.24
CA GLN A 163 14.38 -0.44 23.61
C GLN A 163 13.66 -0.51 24.97
N GLY A 164 12.58 -1.28 25.04
CA GLY A 164 11.70 -1.40 26.20
C GLY A 164 10.54 -0.39 26.20
N GLU A 165 10.50 0.55 25.26
CA GLU A 165 9.40 1.50 25.14
C GLU A 165 8.10 0.82 24.72
N THR A 166 6.99 1.20 25.36
CA THR A 166 5.64 0.81 24.91
C THR A 166 5.17 1.79 23.83
N VAL A 167 4.76 1.26 22.69
CA VAL A 167 4.28 2.04 21.54
C VAL A 167 2.81 1.78 21.28
N ALA A 168 2.08 2.79 20.81
CA ALA A 168 0.71 2.64 20.31
C ALA A 168 0.69 2.36 18.80
N ALA A 169 -0.40 1.77 18.29
CA ALA A 169 -0.61 1.68 16.85
C ALA A 169 -0.59 3.06 16.20
N GLY A 170 0.13 3.20 15.08
CA GLY A 170 0.32 4.47 14.37
C GLY A 170 1.38 5.40 15.00
N GLN A 171 2.01 5.02 16.11
CA GLN A 171 3.09 5.81 16.70
C GLN A 171 4.32 5.80 15.76
N PRO A 172 4.95 6.95 15.48
CA PRO A 172 6.20 6.98 14.72
C PRO A 172 7.32 6.20 15.42
N LEU A 173 8.04 5.37 14.65
CA LEU A 173 9.19 4.59 15.09
C LEU A 173 10.49 5.14 14.51
N ALA A 174 10.48 5.48 13.23
CA ALA A 174 11.64 5.91 12.45
C ALA A 174 11.21 6.53 11.12
N GLN A 175 12.15 6.65 10.16
CA GLN A 175 11.87 6.99 8.77
C GLN A 175 12.37 5.89 7.82
N ILE A 176 11.74 5.77 6.64
CA ILE A 176 12.22 4.89 5.56
C ILE A 176 13.62 5.31 5.12
N GLY A 177 14.54 4.34 5.01
CA GLY A 177 15.92 4.54 4.60
C GLY A 177 16.34 3.67 3.42
N LEU A 178 17.65 3.40 3.37
CA LEU A 178 18.32 2.55 2.38
C LEU A 178 19.42 1.72 3.06
N SER A 179 19.24 1.35 4.32
CA SER A 179 20.25 0.61 5.09
C SER A 179 20.08 -0.91 4.98
N GLY A 180 21.18 -1.65 5.07
CA GLY A 180 21.16 -3.11 5.00
C GLY A 180 21.05 -3.67 3.58
N GLN A 181 20.46 -4.85 3.43
CA GLN A 181 20.34 -5.58 2.17
C GLN A 181 19.20 -5.03 1.29
N THR A 182 19.36 -3.80 0.80
CA THR A 182 18.33 -3.10 0.03
C THR A 182 18.91 -2.41 -1.21
N GLU A 183 18.12 -2.37 -2.28
CA GLU A 183 18.52 -1.76 -3.55
C GLU A 183 17.88 -0.39 -3.83
N TYR A 184 16.77 -0.08 -3.15
CA TYR A 184 15.93 1.10 -3.33
C TYR A 184 15.26 1.48 -2.00
N PRO A 185 14.87 2.74 -1.78
CA PRO A 185 14.30 3.16 -0.50
C PRO A 185 12.90 2.54 -0.28
N HIS A 186 12.78 1.76 0.79
CA HIS A 186 11.52 1.09 1.18
C HIS A 186 11.54 0.69 2.65
N LEU A 187 10.37 0.47 3.22
CA LEU A 187 10.22 -0.32 4.46
C LEU A 187 10.04 -1.78 4.08
N HIS A 188 10.87 -2.67 4.62
CA HIS A 188 10.58 -4.10 4.64
C HIS A 188 9.91 -4.46 5.98
N PHE A 189 8.65 -4.90 5.90
CA PHE A 189 7.80 -5.17 7.06
C PHE A 189 7.53 -6.67 7.20
N THR A 190 7.96 -7.28 8.29
CA THR A 190 7.77 -8.70 8.56
C THR A 190 6.85 -8.90 9.76
N VAL A 191 5.95 -9.88 9.68
CA VAL A 191 5.16 -10.36 10.82
C VAL A 191 5.62 -11.77 11.19
N ARG A 192 5.76 -12.04 12.49
CA ARG A 192 6.06 -13.39 13.01
C ARG A 192 5.09 -13.81 14.09
N LYS A 193 4.85 -15.13 14.17
CA LYS A 193 4.25 -15.81 15.31
C LYS A 193 5.19 -16.92 15.77
N ASP A 194 5.63 -16.85 17.02
CA ASP A 194 6.58 -17.79 17.64
C ASP A 194 7.85 -17.99 16.77
N GLY A 195 8.35 -16.90 16.19
CA GLY A 195 9.52 -16.89 15.31
C GLY A 195 9.26 -17.32 13.85
N VAL A 196 8.06 -17.80 13.52
CA VAL A 196 7.68 -18.21 12.16
C VAL A 196 7.07 -17.04 11.39
N ILE A 197 7.47 -16.87 10.13
CA ILE A 197 6.92 -15.83 9.24
C ILE A 197 5.42 -16.04 9.02
N VAL A 198 4.66 -14.95 9.11
CA VAL A 198 3.23 -14.92 8.81
C VAL A 198 2.99 -13.90 7.71
N ASP A 199 2.26 -14.29 6.67
CA ASP A 199 1.75 -13.33 5.69
C ASP A 199 0.58 -12.53 6.32
N PRO A 200 0.71 -11.20 6.48
CA PRO A 200 -0.35 -10.40 7.09
C PRO A 200 -1.63 -10.31 6.24
N PHE A 201 -1.58 -10.64 4.94
CA PHE A 201 -2.75 -10.69 4.04
C PHE A 201 -3.47 -12.05 4.05
N ALA A 202 -2.79 -13.12 4.47
CA ALA A 202 -3.33 -14.48 4.51
C ALA A 202 -2.80 -15.29 5.71
N PRO A 203 -2.98 -14.82 6.96
CA PRO A 203 -2.46 -15.51 8.14
C PRO A 203 -3.04 -16.91 8.29
N GLY A 204 -2.18 -17.90 8.52
CA GLY A 204 -2.58 -19.29 8.76
C GLY A 204 -3.18 -20.01 7.55
N ALA A 205 -3.16 -19.41 6.36
CA ALA A 205 -3.67 -20.05 5.15
C ALA A 205 -2.64 -21.00 4.53
N ASP A 206 -3.13 -22.14 4.01
CA ASP A 206 -2.35 -23.04 3.16
C ASP A 206 -1.80 -22.27 1.95
N ALA A 207 -0.51 -22.45 1.67
CA ALA A 207 0.21 -21.84 0.54
C ALA A 207 -0.48 -22.03 -0.82
N SER A 208 -1.26 -23.11 -0.98
CA SER A 208 -2.01 -23.42 -2.20
C SER A 208 -3.24 -22.53 -2.44
N LEU A 209 -3.64 -21.69 -1.48
CA LEU A 209 -4.80 -20.80 -1.60
C LEU A 209 -4.40 -19.40 -2.07
N CYS A 210 -4.95 -18.97 -3.21
CA CYS A 210 -4.59 -17.73 -3.92
C CYS A 210 -5.54 -16.53 -3.63
N GLU A 211 -5.88 -16.29 -2.37
CA GLU A 211 -6.68 -15.12 -1.98
C GLU A 211 -6.46 -14.71 -0.52
N ALA A 212 -6.77 -13.44 -0.21
CA ALA A 212 -6.75 -12.95 1.17
C ALA A 212 -7.73 -13.74 2.05
N ARG A 213 -7.28 -14.12 3.25
CA ARG A 213 -8.08 -14.86 4.24
C ARG A 213 -7.78 -14.35 5.62
N GLY A 214 -8.78 -13.78 6.31
CA GLY A 214 -8.65 -13.40 7.73
C GLY A 214 -7.46 -12.48 8.02
N ALA A 215 -7.15 -11.54 7.11
CA ALA A 215 -5.99 -10.66 7.18
C ALA A 215 -5.83 -10.00 8.56
N LEU A 216 -4.57 -9.81 8.98
CA LEU A 216 -4.25 -9.15 10.25
C LEU A 216 -4.54 -7.64 10.20
N TRP A 217 -4.74 -7.09 9.01
CA TRP A 217 -4.99 -5.67 8.80
C TRP A 217 -6.36 -5.21 9.34
N SER A 218 -6.37 -4.05 9.98
CA SER A 218 -7.58 -3.28 10.25
C SER A 218 -8.37 -3.04 8.96
N GLN A 219 -9.68 -2.88 9.07
CA GLN A 219 -10.53 -2.61 7.90
C GLN A 219 -10.05 -1.38 7.11
N ALA A 220 -9.71 -0.29 7.82
CA ALA A 220 -9.22 0.94 7.20
C ALA A 220 -7.88 0.74 6.46
N ALA A 221 -6.99 -0.10 6.98
CA ALA A 221 -5.75 -0.44 6.30
C ALA A 221 -6.03 -1.34 5.08
N GLY A 222 -6.89 -2.34 5.21
CA GLY A 222 -7.32 -3.22 4.12
C GLY A 222 -7.93 -2.45 2.94
N ASP A 223 -8.81 -1.50 3.22
CA ASP A 223 -9.45 -0.64 2.20
C ASP A 223 -8.42 0.23 1.44
N ARG A 224 -7.29 0.55 2.08
CA ARG A 224 -6.16 1.28 1.45
C ARG A 224 -5.19 0.38 0.71
N MET A 225 -5.14 -0.91 1.05
CA MET A 225 -4.22 -1.92 0.51
C MET A 225 -4.91 -2.89 -0.45
N VAL A 226 -5.85 -2.39 -1.25
CA VAL A 226 -6.44 -3.15 -2.36
C VAL A 226 -5.32 -3.68 -3.25
N TYR A 227 -5.36 -5.00 -3.51
CA TYR A 227 -4.35 -5.68 -4.29
C TYR A 227 -4.20 -5.07 -5.69
N ARG A 228 -2.95 -4.80 -6.09
CA ARG A 228 -2.61 -4.26 -7.41
C ARG A 228 -1.53 -5.11 -8.06
N ARG A 229 -1.90 -5.71 -9.19
CA ARG A 229 -1.00 -6.53 -10.02
C ARG A 229 0.20 -5.75 -10.53
N GLY A 230 0.04 -4.46 -10.77
CA GLY A 230 1.12 -3.55 -11.13
C GLY A 230 0.75 -2.11 -10.81
N ALA A 231 1.75 -1.23 -10.79
CA ALA A 231 1.58 0.18 -10.49
C ALA A 231 2.55 1.06 -11.29
N VAL A 232 2.18 2.32 -11.46
CA VAL A 232 3.08 3.36 -11.97
C VAL A 232 3.69 4.08 -10.78
N LEU A 233 4.99 3.88 -10.57
CA LEU A 233 5.72 4.41 -9.41
C LEU A 233 6.26 5.82 -9.67
N ASN A 234 6.73 6.11 -10.89
CA ASN A 234 7.22 7.45 -11.25
C ASN A 234 6.74 7.83 -12.64
N THR A 235 6.47 9.11 -12.83
CA THR A 235 6.25 9.74 -14.13
C THR A 235 6.91 11.10 -14.18
N GLY A 236 7.36 11.54 -15.34
CA GLY A 236 7.86 12.90 -15.47
C GLY A 236 8.29 13.27 -16.88
N PHE A 237 8.70 14.53 -17.03
CA PHE A 237 9.32 15.03 -18.25
C PHE A 237 10.76 15.45 -17.96
N ALA A 238 11.67 15.02 -18.83
CA ALA A 238 13.10 15.29 -18.77
C ALA A 238 13.58 16.06 -20.01
N SER A 239 14.70 16.76 -19.87
CA SER A 239 15.37 17.48 -20.95
C SER A 239 16.21 16.58 -21.88
N GLY A 240 16.30 15.28 -21.59
CA GLY A 240 17.23 14.37 -22.26
C GLY A 240 17.04 12.91 -21.83
N ALA A 241 18.10 12.12 -22.01
CA ALA A 241 18.10 10.70 -21.66
C ALA A 241 17.78 10.48 -20.18
N VAL A 242 17.05 9.39 -19.89
CA VAL A 242 16.63 9.01 -18.54
C VAL A 242 17.13 7.59 -18.26
N SER A 243 17.76 7.38 -17.10
CA SER A 243 18.19 6.07 -16.61
C SER A 243 17.44 5.69 -15.35
N MET A 244 17.43 4.39 -15.01
CA MET A 244 16.82 3.91 -13.76
C MET A 244 17.47 4.56 -12.54
N GLU A 245 18.80 4.66 -12.56
CA GLU A 245 19.61 5.30 -11.52
C GLU A 245 19.22 6.77 -11.32
N ALA A 246 19.11 7.54 -12.40
CA ALA A 246 18.74 8.95 -12.30
C ALA A 246 17.30 9.15 -11.79
N VAL A 247 16.38 8.21 -12.09
CA VAL A 247 15.03 8.20 -11.49
C VAL A 247 15.11 7.91 -10.00
N GLU A 248 15.88 6.91 -9.59
CA GLU A 248 16.03 6.52 -8.18
C GLU A 248 16.70 7.63 -7.34
N GLU A 249 17.69 8.33 -7.88
CA GLU A 249 18.37 9.43 -7.19
C GLU A 249 17.57 10.73 -7.15
N ALA A 250 16.47 10.80 -7.91
CA ALA A 250 15.76 12.03 -8.28
C ALA A 250 16.69 13.07 -8.96
N ALA A 251 17.62 12.58 -9.77
CA ALA A 251 18.63 13.37 -10.50
C ALA A 251 18.24 13.57 -11.98
N ILE A 252 16.95 13.73 -12.27
CA ILE A 252 16.45 13.95 -13.63
C ILE A 252 16.54 15.43 -13.99
N ALA A 253 17.26 15.73 -15.07
CA ALA A 253 17.33 17.08 -15.60
C ALA A 253 15.93 17.54 -16.07
N PRO A 254 15.40 18.66 -15.54
CA PRO A 254 14.02 19.04 -15.76
C PRO A 254 13.80 19.45 -17.21
N ALA A 255 12.66 19.03 -17.78
CA ALA A 255 12.27 19.49 -19.10
C ALA A 255 12.10 21.01 -19.13
N ALA A 256 12.60 21.64 -20.19
CA ALA A 256 12.52 23.08 -20.41
C ALA A 256 12.29 23.36 -21.90
N ARG A 257 11.70 24.51 -22.22
CA ARG A 257 11.40 24.89 -23.61
C ARG A 257 12.65 24.95 -24.51
N SER A 258 13.78 25.33 -23.94
CA SER A 258 15.10 25.41 -24.58
C SER A 258 15.96 24.15 -24.39
N ALA A 259 15.45 23.11 -23.72
CA ALA A 259 16.15 21.85 -23.56
C ALA A 259 16.49 21.22 -24.92
N PRO A 260 17.51 20.34 -25.00
CA PRO A 260 17.85 19.66 -26.26
C PRO A 260 16.81 18.62 -26.69
N ALA A 261 15.99 18.11 -25.76
CA ALA A 261 14.88 17.21 -26.04
C ALA A 261 13.73 17.41 -25.04
N LEU A 262 12.56 16.91 -25.43
CA LEU A 262 11.45 16.65 -24.52
C LEU A 262 11.26 15.14 -24.43
N VAL A 263 11.45 14.58 -23.25
CA VAL A 263 11.34 13.13 -23.00
C VAL A 263 10.34 12.91 -21.86
N ALA A 264 9.24 12.24 -22.15
CA ALA A 264 8.38 11.69 -21.10
C ALA A 264 8.94 10.35 -20.64
N TYR A 265 8.94 10.08 -19.34
CA TYR A 265 9.36 8.80 -18.78
C TYR A 265 8.36 8.28 -17.76
N VAL A 266 8.36 6.96 -17.60
CA VAL A 266 7.52 6.22 -16.67
C VAL A 266 8.32 5.07 -16.08
N ARG A 267 8.35 4.94 -14.75
CA ARG A 267 8.80 3.73 -14.06
C ARG A 267 7.57 2.99 -13.56
N ALA A 268 7.31 1.81 -14.12
CA ALA A 268 6.25 0.91 -13.67
C ALA A 268 6.83 -0.27 -12.87
N ILE A 269 6.04 -0.86 -11.99
CA ILE A 269 6.37 -2.02 -11.16
C ILE A 269 5.29 -3.10 -11.30
N GLY A 270 5.67 -4.37 -11.11
CA GLY A 270 4.72 -5.49 -11.19
C GLY A 270 4.17 -5.71 -12.60
N LEU A 271 5.05 -5.76 -13.60
CA LEU A 271 4.64 -6.12 -14.97
C LEU A 271 4.74 -7.62 -15.17
N GLU A 272 3.84 -8.18 -15.96
CA GLU A 272 3.73 -9.62 -16.22
C GLU A 272 4.27 -10.00 -17.60
N ALA A 273 4.55 -11.29 -17.80
CA ALA A 273 4.84 -11.81 -19.13
C ALA A 273 3.65 -11.57 -20.07
N GLY A 274 3.93 -11.15 -21.30
CA GLY A 274 2.91 -10.81 -22.29
C GLY A 274 2.36 -9.39 -22.20
N ASP A 275 2.68 -8.62 -21.15
CA ASP A 275 2.29 -7.22 -21.06
C ASP A 275 2.89 -6.41 -22.22
N VAL A 276 2.07 -5.55 -22.82
CA VAL A 276 2.48 -4.58 -23.85
C VAL A 276 2.39 -3.19 -23.25
N GLN A 277 3.51 -2.47 -23.13
CA GLN A 277 3.51 -1.12 -22.61
C GLN A 277 3.50 -0.08 -23.72
N HIS A 278 2.80 1.02 -23.47
CA HIS A 278 2.69 2.15 -24.37
C HIS A 278 2.94 3.45 -23.62
N LEU A 279 3.62 4.39 -24.28
CA LEU A 279 3.78 5.75 -23.82
C LEU A 279 3.66 6.71 -25.00
N LYS A 280 2.65 7.57 -24.96
CA LYS A 280 2.36 8.54 -26.01
C LYS A 280 2.40 9.95 -25.45
N VAL A 281 3.09 10.84 -26.16
CA VAL A 281 3.20 12.27 -25.85
C VAL A 281 2.49 13.08 -26.93
N THR A 282 1.59 13.97 -26.54
CA THR A 282 0.90 14.91 -27.44
C THR A 282 1.23 16.35 -27.10
N GLY A 283 1.35 17.18 -28.12
CA GLY A 283 1.56 18.62 -28.00
C GLY A 283 0.29 19.40 -27.68
N PRO A 284 0.41 20.74 -27.51
CA PRO A 284 -0.72 21.63 -27.19
C PRO A 284 -1.83 21.65 -28.24
N ASP A 285 -1.48 21.34 -29.49
CA ASP A 285 -2.39 21.23 -30.64
C ASP A 285 -3.02 19.83 -30.78
N GLY A 286 -2.69 18.90 -29.88
CA GLY A 286 -3.12 17.51 -29.94
C GLY A 286 -2.27 16.61 -30.85
N ALA A 287 -1.28 17.15 -31.57
CA ALA A 287 -0.42 16.37 -32.43
C ALA A 287 0.49 15.44 -31.61
N VAL A 288 0.76 14.23 -32.13
CA VAL A 288 1.69 13.29 -31.49
C VAL A 288 3.13 13.80 -31.64
N VAL A 289 3.80 14.00 -30.50
CA VAL A 289 5.19 14.47 -30.43
C VAL A 289 6.15 13.30 -30.44
N ALA A 290 5.84 12.26 -29.66
CA ALA A 290 6.62 11.04 -29.54
C ALA A 290 5.69 9.90 -29.06
N GLU A 291 5.99 8.68 -29.46
CA GLU A 291 5.29 7.49 -29.01
C GLU A 291 6.27 6.33 -28.93
N THR A 292 6.12 5.52 -27.91
CA THR A 292 6.86 4.28 -27.73
C THR A 292 5.88 3.18 -27.37
N ARG A 293 5.96 2.08 -28.11
CA ARG A 293 5.31 0.81 -27.80
C ARG A 293 6.41 -0.23 -27.74
N ILE A 294 6.40 -1.04 -26.69
CA ILE A 294 7.29 -2.20 -26.61
C ILE A 294 6.52 -3.46 -26.99
N ASP A 295 7.24 -4.44 -27.52
CA ASP A 295 6.67 -5.77 -27.78
C ASP A 295 6.28 -6.47 -26.47
N PRO A 296 5.41 -7.49 -26.53
CA PRO A 296 5.01 -8.24 -25.35
C PRO A 296 6.21 -8.69 -24.53
N LEU A 297 6.18 -8.46 -23.23
CA LEU A 297 7.28 -8.83 -22.33
C LEU A 297 7.51 -10.34 -22.35
N ASP A 298 8.78 -10.74 -22.42
CA ASP A 298 9.23 -12.13 -22.40
C ASP A 298 9.00 -12.80 -21.03
N ARG A 299 9.07 -12.00 -19.97
CA ARG A 299 8.92 -12.41 -18.58
C ARG A 299 8.43 -11.25 -17.72
N ALA A 300 7.94 -11.57 -16.54
CA ALA A 300 7.60 -10.57 -15.53
C ALA A 300 8.80 -9.65 -15.22
N LYS A 301 8.50 -8.39 -14.90
CA LYS A 301 9.48 -7.37 -14.52
C LYS A 301 9.06 -6.73 -13.21
N ALA A 302 9.88 -6.87 -12.18
CA ALA A 302 9.67 -6.21 -10.89
C ALA A 302 9.60 -4.68 -11.03
N GLN A 303 10.37 -4.13 -11.98
CA GLN A 303 10.32 -2.74 -12.41
C GLN A 303 10.77 -2.58 -13.87
N TYR A 304 10.23 -1.58 -14.57
CA TYR A 304 10.59 -1.25 -15.95
C TYR A 304 10.52 0.26 -16.17
N LEU A 305 11.56 0.82 -16.78
CA LEU A 305 11.62 2.23 -17.17
C LEU A 305 11.33 2.35 -18.68
N LEU A 306 10.23 3.00 -19.02
CA LEU A 306 9.85 3.32 -20.38
C LEU A 306 9.97 4.83 -20.61
N TYR A 307 10.39 5.25 -21.80
CA TYR A 307 10.42 6.65 -22.18
C TYR A 307 10.02 6.83 -23.64
N ALA A 308 9.44 7.99 -23.94
CA ALA A 308 9.11 8.44 -25.29
C ALA A 308 9.52 9.91 -25.40
N GLY A 309 10.31 10.25 -26.40
CA GLY A 309 10.82 11.60 -26.51
C GLY A 309 11.31 11.95 -27.91
N ARG A 310 11.50 13.25 -28.10
CA ARG A 310 11.94 13.82 -29.37
C ARG A 310 12.92 14.97 -29.12
N ARG A 311 13.91 15.13 -30.00
CA ARG A 311 14.80 16.29 -29.99
C ARG A 311 14.03 17.58 -30.26
N THR A 312 14.44 18.65 -29.63
CA THR A 312 13.79 19.96 -29.75
C THR A 312 13.82 20.45 -31.20
N PRO A 313 12.68 20.87 -31.76
CA PRO A 313 12.62 21.42 -33.11
C PRO A 313 13.48 22.69 -33.23
N PRO A 314 13.95 23.07 -34.44
CA PRO A 314 14.75 24.28 -34.63
C PRO A 314 14.12 25.59 -34.10
N LYS A 315 12.78 25.66 -34.09
CA LYS A 315 12.02 26.82 -33.57
C LYS A 315 11.69 26.71 -32.07
N GLY A 316 12.22 25.71 -31.38
CA GLY A 316 11.86 25.36 -30.01
C GLY A 316 10.50 24.65 -29.91
N TRP A 317 10.13 24.28 -28.70
CA TRP A 317 8.80 23.74 -28.42
C TRP A 317 7.74 24.86 -28.42
N PRO A 318 6.62 24.70 -29.14
CA PRO A 318 5.45 25.56 -28.99
C PRO A 318 5.05 25.72 -27.51
N PRO A 319 4.70 26.94 -27.05
CA PRO A 319 4.20 27.13 -25.68
C PRO A 319 2.86 26.42 -25.50
N GLY A 320 2.56 25.99 -24.28
CA GLY A 320 1.33 25.29 -23.95
C GLY A 320 1.55 23.97 -23.18
N THR A 321 0.47 23.21 -23.05
CA THR A 321 0.46 21.96 -22.29
C THR A 321 0.82 20.77 -23.18
N TYR A 322 1.86 20.06 -22.81
CA TYR A 322 2.21 18.75 -23.35
C TYR A 322 1.66 17.67 -22.43
N ARG A 323 1.04 16.64 -23.00
CA ARG A 323 0.40 15.56 -22.24
C ARG A 323 1.06 14.25 -22.61
N ALA A 324 1.32 13.43 -21.60
CA ALA A 324 1.76 12.05 -21.76
C ALA A 324 0.68 11.11 -21.23
N ARG A 325 0.43 10.02 -21.95
CA ARG A 325 -0.40 8.91 -21.49
C ARG A 325 0.42 7.63 -21.57
N TYR A 326 0.52 6.95 -20.45
CA TYR A 326 1.04 5.61 -20.33
C TYR A 326 -0.10 4.62 -20.14
N TRP A 327 -0.01 3.45 -20.76
CA TRP A 327 -0.87 2.33 -20.45
C TRP A 327 -0.20 0.99 -20.71
N VAL A 328 -0.69 -0.05 -20.03
CA VAL A 328 -0.30 -1.44 -20.20
C VAL A 328 -1.50 -2.22 -20.71
N GLU A 329 -1.32 -2.96 -21.79
CA GLU A 329 -2.29 -3.94 -22.29
C GLU A 329 -1.89 -5.33 -21.81
N ARG A 330 -2.85 -6.04 -21.19
CA ARG A 330 -2.72 -7.42 -20.72
C ARG A 330 -3.89 -8.23 -21.24
N GLY A 331 -3.60 -9.30 -21.97
CA GLY A 331 -4.65 -10.11 -22.61
C GLY A 331 -5.59 -9.28 -23.51
N GLY A 332 -5.07 -8.22 -24.14
CA GLY A 332 -5.83 -7.32 -25.01
C GLY A 332 -6.74 -6.30 -24.29
N ARG A 333 -6.60 -6.12 -22.97
CA ARG A 333 -7.32 -5.11 -22.18
C ARG A 333 -6.36 -4.16 -21.48
N GLU A 334 -6.77 -2.91 -21.28
CA GLU A 334 -6.00 -1.97 -20.46
C GLU A 334 -6.00 -2.44 -18.99
N ALA A 335 -4.82 -2.75 -18.46
CA ALA A 335 -4.63 -3.24 -17.09
C ALA A 335 -4.13 -2.16 -16.12
N LEU A 336 -3.39 -1.18 -16.64
CA LEU A 336 -2.79 -0.09 -15.90
C LEU A 336 -2.69 1.13 -16.81
N SER A 337 -2.99 2.33 -16.32
CA SER A 337 -2.72 3.56 -17.07
C SER A 337 -2.44 4.76 -16.17
N ARG A 338 -1.72 5.74 -16.72
CA ARG A 338 -1.40 7.00 -16.06
C ARG A 338 -1.28 8.13 -17.07
N GLY A 339 -1.99 9.22 -16.82
CA GLY A 339 -1.82 10.49 -17.54
C GLY A 339 -1.01 11.49 -16.71
N PHE A 340 -0.11 12.23 -17.36
CA PHE A 340 0.64 13.32 -16.74
C PHE A 340 0.94 14.42 -17.78
N ASN A 341 1.32 15.61 -17.33
CA ASN A 341 1.52 16.74 -18.23
C ASN A 341 2.60 17.70 -17.73
N ILE A 342 3.13 18.50 -18.65
CA ILE A 342 3.99 19.66 -18.37
C ILE A 342 3.48 20.85 -19.17
N ARG A 343 3.69 22.06 -18.65
CA ARG A 343 3.36 23.31 -19.33
C ARG A 343 4.61 24.15 -19.55
N PHE A 344 4.81 24.60 -20.78
CA PHE A 344 5.79 25.62 -21.17
C PHE A 344 5.11 26.95 -21.46
#